data_AF-A0A9D2TGW6-F1
#
_entry.id   AF-A0A9D2TGW6-F1
#
_cell.length_a   1.000
_cell.length_b   1.000
_cell.length_c   1.000
_cell.angle_alpha   90.00
_cell.angle_beta   90.00
_cell.angle_gamma   90.00
#
_symmetry.space_group_name_H-M   'P 1'
#
loop_
_entity.id
_entity.type
_entity.pdbx_description
1 polymer ?
#
loop_
_entity_poly.entity_id
_entity_poly.type
_entity_poly.pdbx_seq_one_letter_code
_entity_poly.pdbx_strand_id
1 'polypeptide(L)'
;VALNVPLGIGMSMVMTPLMALSLGALPKELYGHGSAILNTLQQLAGALGTAVFIALMTLGAAVAAESGAGAALAQASGATWAFVAGGVMCTIATALAATLRRPRRA
;
A
#
# COMPACT_ATOMS: atom_id res chain seq x y z
N VAL A 1 10.99 1.65 -16.46
CA VAL A 1 10.60 0.31 -16.97
C VAL A 1 11.10 -0.80 -16.08
N ALA A 2 12.40 -0.88 -15.77
CA ALA A 2 12.98 -1.96 -14.93
C ALA A 2 12.35 -2.13 -13.53
N LEU A 3 11.90 -1.05 -12.87
CA LEU A 3 11.26 -1.12 -11.55
C LEU A 3 9.76 -1.47 -11.58
N ASN A 4 9.05 -1.08 -12.64
CA ASN A 4 7.60 -1.30 -12.74
C ASN A 4 7.25 -2.74 -13.14
N VAL A 5 8.12 -3.43 -13.89
CA VAL A 5 7.86 -4.80 -14.34
C VAL A 5 7.81 -5.79 -13.16
N PRO A 6 8.79 -5.83 -12.23
CA PRO A 6 8.72 -6.67 -11.04
C PRO A 6 7.52 -6.34 -10.16
N LEU A 7 7.19 -5.05 -10.02
CA LEU A 7 6.02 -4.60 -9.26
C LEU A 7 4.71 -5.16 -9.85
N GLY A 8 4.53 -5.07 -11.17
CA GLY A 8 3.35 -5.59 -11.86
C GLY A 8 3.22 -7.10 -11.73
N ILE A 9 4.33 -7.85 -11.83
CA ILE A 9 4.35 -9.30 -11.60
C ILE A 9 3.99 -9.63 -10.15
N GLY A 10 4.58 -8.94 -9.18
CA GLY A 10 4.25 -9.15 -7.77
C GLY A 10 2.77 -8.89 -7.48
N MET A 11 2.22 -7.82 -8.05
CA MET A 11 0.82 -7.46 -7.84
C MET A 11 -0.15 -8.48 -8.46
N SER A 12 0.15 -9.03 -9.64
CA SER A 12 -0.68 -10.08 -10.26
C SER A 12 -0.66 -11.39 -9.48
N MET A 13 0.50 -11.73 -8.89
CA MET A 13 0.66 -12.90 -8.03
C MET A 13 -0.13 -12.79 -6.70
N VAL A 14 -0.45 -11.57 -6.25
CA VAL A 14 -1.18 -11.34 -4.99
C VAL A 14 -2.67 -11.13 -5.22
N MET A 15 -3.06 -10.29 -6.18
CA MET A 15 -4.46 -9.86 -6.33
C MET A 15 -5.43 -11.03 -6.56
N THR A 16 -5.06 -11.95 -7.45
CA THR A 16 -5.91 -13.10 -7.81
C THR A 16 -6.14 -14.07 -6.65
N PRO A 17 -5.10 -14.62 -5.99
CA PRO A 17 -5.33 -15.53 -4.87
C PRO A 17 -5.97 -14.83 -3.67
N LEU A 18 -5.67 -13.54 -3.44
CA LEU A 18 -6.25 -12.80 -2.30
C LEU A 18 -7.75 -12.63 -2.47
N MET A 19 -8.22 -12.19 -3.64
CA MET A 19 -9.67 -12.14 -3.93
C MET A 19 -10.34 -13.50 -3.81
N ALA A 20 -9.72 -14.55 -4.37
CA ALA A 20 -10.26 -15.91 -4.33
C ALA A 20 -10.37 -16.46 -2.90
N LEU A 21 -9.36 -16.24 -2.06
CA LEU A 21 -9.35 -16.65 -0.66
C LEU A 21 -10.34 -15.84 0.19
N SER A 22 -10.42 -14.53 -0.02
CA SER A 22 -11.32 -13.65 0.73
C SER A 22 -12.79 -13.96 0.46
N LEU A 23 -13.17 -14.24 -0.80
CA LEU A 23 -14.54 -14.60 -1.14
C LEU A 23 -14.84 -16.08 -0.89
N GLY A 24 -13.86 -16.97 -1.11
CA GLY A 24 -14.02 -18.41 -0.89
C GLY A 24 -14.22 -18.80 0.58
N ALA A 25 -13.94 -17.91 1.53
CA ALA A 25 -14.22 -18.09 2.96
C ALA A 25 -15.69 -17.79 3.34
N LEU A 26 -16.50 -17.24 2.43
CA LEU A 26 -17.90 -16.90 2.67
C LEU A 26 -18.87 -17.97 2.11
N PRO A 27 -20.10 -18.06 2.64
CA PRO A 27 -21.22 -18.71 1.95
C PRO A 27 -21.55 -17.99 0.63
N LYS A 28 -21.98 -18.74 -0.39
CA LYS A 28 -22.25 -18.20 -1.75
C LYS A 28 -23.23 -17.02 -1.77
N GLU A 29 -24.21 -17.01 -0.86
CA GLU A 29 -25.22 -15.96 -0.71
C GLU A 29 -24.60 -14.60 -0.33
N LEU A 30 -23.42 -14.60 0.29
CA LEU A 30 -22.74 -13.40 0.78
C LEU A 30 -21.63 -12.89 -0.16
N TYR A 31 -21.39 -13.54 -1.31
CA TYR A 31 -20.30 -13.15 -2.23
C TYR A 31 -20.45 -11.71 -2.73
N GLY A 32 -21.69 -11.28 -3.01
CA GLY A 32 -21.97 -9.89 -3.40
C GLY A 32 -21.59 -8.88 -2.33
N HIS A 33 -21.93 -9.17 -1.06
CA HIS A 33 -21.57 -8.32 0.07
C HIS A 33 -20.06 -8.31 0.33
N GLY A 34 -19.42 -9.49 0.30
CA GLY A 34 -17.97 -9.62 0.46
C GLY A 34 -17.20 -8.85 -0.61
N SER A 35 -17.62 -8.94 -1.87
CA SER A 35 -16.99 -8.22 -2.99
C SER A 35 -17.15 -6.71 -2.85
N ALA A 36 -18.34 -6.23 -2.45
CA ALA A 36 -18.58 -4.82 -2.19
C ALA A 36 -17.66 -4.28 -1.08
N ILE A 37 -17.52 -5.00 0.04
CA ILE A 37 -16.61 -4.62 1.14
C ILE A 37 -15.15 -4.59 0.67
N LEU A 38 -14.70 -5.58 -0.10
CA LEU A 38 -13.34 -5.60 -0.63
C LEU A 38 -13.08 -4.40 -1.56
N ASN A 39 -14.06 -4.02 -2.38
CA ASN A 39 -13.93 -2.88 -3.27
C ASN A 39 -13.90 -1.54 -2.50
N THR A 40 -14.76 -1.37 -1.49
CA THR A 40 -14.74 -0.15 -0.65
C THR A 40 -13.44 -0.02 0.13
N LEU A 41 -12.92 -1.13 0.68
CA LEU A 41 -11.62 -1.14 1.36
C LEU A 41 -10.47 -0.82 0.40
N GLN A 42 -10.49 -1.33 -0.83
CA GLN A 42 -9.46 -1.01 -1.84
C GLN A 42 -9.49 0.48 -2.21
N GLN A 43 -10.67 1.06 -2.42
CA GLN A 43 -10.82 2.49 -2.71
C GLN A 43 -10.36 3.36 -1.55
N LEU A 44 -10.76 3.01 -0.32
CA LEU A 44 -10.32 3.70 0.89
C LEU A 44 -8.80 3.62 1.06
N ALA A 45 -8.22 2.43 0.91
CA ALA A 45 -6.77 2.23 1.01
C ALA A 45 -6.00 3.01 -0.05
N GLY A 46 -6.50 3.07 -1.29
CA GLY A 46 -5.89 3.85 -2.37
C GLY A 46 -5.90 5.36 -2.08
N ALA A 47 -7.03 5.88 -1.61
CA ALA A 47 -7.16 7.29 -1.23
C ALA A 47 -6.27 7.64 -0.02
N LEU A 48 -6.32 6.82 1.03
CA LEU A 48 -5.52 7.02 2.24
C LEU A 48 -4.02 6.95 1.94
N GLY A 49 -3.58 5.96 1.15
CA GLY A 49 -2.19 5.84 0.76
C GLY A 49 -1.69 7.09 0.04
N THR A 50 -2.47 7.59 -0.92
CA THR A 50 -2.13 8.83 -1.64
C THR A 50 -2.06 10.04 -0.70
N ALA A 51 -3.03 10.18 0.20
CA ALA A 51 -3.07 11.29 1.17
C ALA A 51 -1.83 11.29 2.09
N VAL A 52 -1.45 10.12 2.61
CA VAL A 52 -0.26 9.97 3.46
C VAL A 52 1.02 10.34 2.69
N PHE A 53 1.16 9.88 1.45
CA PHE A 53 2.32 10.18 0.62
C PHE A 53 2.45 11.69 0.34
N ILE A 54 1.35 12.34 -0.04
CA ILE A 54 1.34 13.79 -0.28
C ILE A 54 1.68 14.54 1.01
N ALA A 55 1.06 14.17 2.14
CA ALA A 55 1.31 14.83 3.42
C ALA A 55 2.79 14.76 3.83
N LEU A 56 3.42 13.59 3.71
CA LEU A 56 4.84 13.41 4.05
C LEU A 56 5.76 14.13 3.07
N MET A 57 5.43 14.12 1.78
CA MET A 57 6.19 14.85 0.77
C MET A 57 6.16 16.35 1.05
N THR A 58 4.98 16.91 1.33
CA THR A 58 4.80 18.33 1.67
C THR A 58 5.51 18.69 2.96
N LEU A 59 5.35 17.89 4.01
CA LEU A 59 5.98 18.16 5.31
C LEU A 59 7.51 18.13 5.22
N GLY A 60 8.08 17.10 4.58
CA GLY A 60 9.52 16.98 4.42
C GLY A 60 10.12 18.12 3.58
N ALA A 61 9.40 18.55 2.53
CA ALA A 61 9.82 19.71 1.74
C ALA A 61 9.73 21.02 2.52
N ALA A 62 8.67 21.22 3.32
CA ALA A 62 8.51 22.41 4.14
C ALA A 62 9.63 22.55 5.18
N VAL A 63 9.93 21.49 5.92
CA VAL A 63 11.00 21.47 6.94
C VAL A 63 12.37 21.78 6.32
N ALA A 64 12.66 21.19 5.16
CA ALA A 64 13.91 21.46 4.46
C ALA A 64 14.01 22.90 3.96
N ALA A 65 12.91 23.48 3.47
CA ALA A 65 12.85 24.87 3.03
C ALA A 65 13.04 25.85 4.20
N GLU A 66 12.42 25.60 5.37
CA GLU A 66 12.63 26.38 6.59
C GLU A 66 14.08 26.35 7.08
N SER A 67 14.77 25.24 6.82
CA SER A 67 16.21 25.08 7.12
C SER A 67 17.12 25.82 6.12
N GLY A 68 16.57 26.58 5.18
CA GLY A 68 17.32 27.33 4.17
C GLY A 68 17.76 26.50 2.96
N ALA A 69 17.25 25.27 2.78
CA ALA A 69 17.59 24.46 1.62
C ALA A 69 16.99 25.04 0.32
N GLY A 70 17.76 24.97 -0.77
CA GLY A 70 17.25 25.32 -2.10
C GLY A 70 16.08 24.43 -2.54
N ALA A 71 15.22 24.95 -3.43
CA ALA A 71 13.97 24.29 -3.83
C ALA A 71 14.15 22.84 -4.35
N ALA A 72 15.28 22.54 -5.02
CA ALA A 72 15.57 21.19 -5.48
C ALA A 72 15.89 20.22 -4.31
N LEU A 73 16.65 20.68 -3.32
CA LEU A 73 17.00 19.89 -2.12
C LEU A 73 15.77 19.69 -1.22
N ALA A 74 14.92 20.70 -1.09
CA ALA A 74 13.68 20.60 -0.33
C ALA A 74 12.74 19.53 -0.93
N GLN A 75 12.56 19.54 -2.25
CA GLN A 75 11.78 18.52 -2.95
C GLN A 75 12.39 17.12 -2.82
N ALA A 76 13.72 17.00 -2.91
CA ALA A 76 14.41 15.73 -2.70
C ALA A 76 14.18 15.19 -1.27
N SER A 77 14.24 16.05 -0.25
CA SER A 77 13.97 15.67 1.15
C SER A 77 12.53 15.16 1.32
N GLY A 78 11.54 15.89 0.79
CA GLY A 78 10.14 15.45 0.79
C GLY A 78 9.94 14.10 0.10
N ALA A 79 10.58 13.89 -1.05
CA ALA A 79 10.54 12.61 -1.75
C ALA A 79 11.16 11.48 -0.92
N THR A 80 12.31 11.72 -0.27
CA THR A 80 12.94 10.73 0.61
C THR A 80 12.01 10.31 1.75
N TRP A 81 11.33 11.26 2.40
CA TRP A 81 10.36 10.95 3.45
C TRP A 81 9.19 10.10 2.96
N ALA A 82 8.66 10.40 1.77
CA ALA A 82 7.61 9.60 1.15
C ALA A 82 8.08 8.16 0.84
N PHE A 83 9.30 8.00 0.30
CA PHE A 83 9.87 6.68 0.02
C PHE A 83 10.16 5.87 1.28
N VAL A 84 10.67 6.51 2.35
CA VAL A 84 10.92 5.83 3.63
C VAL A 84 9.62 5.32 4.22
N ALA A 85 8.56 6.14 4.24
CA ALA A 85 7.26 5.71 4.72
C ALA A 85 6.68 4.57 3.87
N GLY A 86 6.82 4.64 2.55
CA GLY A 86 6.47 3.53 1.65
C GLY A 86 7.24 2.25 1.99
N GLY A 87 8.55 2.34 2.23
CA GLY A 87 9.39 1.21 2.64
C GLY A 87 8.98 0.61 3.98
N VAL A 88 8.64 1.44 4.97
CA VAL A 88 8.13 0.98 6.27
C VAL A 88 6.79 0.28 6.11
N MET A 89 5.84 0.85 5.36
CA MET A 89 4.54 0.22 5.09
C MET A 89 4.68 -1.13 4.37
N CYS A 90 5.54 -1.20 3.35
CA CYS A 90 5.85 -2.47 2.67
C CYS A 90 6.44 -3.50 3.63
N THR A 91 7.38 -3.08 4.48
CA THR A 91 8.02 -3.97 5.46
C THR A 91 7.00 -4.50 6.48
N ILE A 92 6.13 -3.64 7.00
CA ILE A 92 5.03 -4.05 7.90
C ILE A 92 4.09 -5.02 7.18
N ALA A 93 3.68 -4.72 5.95
CA ALA A 93 2.80 -5.58 5.17
C ALA A 93 3.42 -6.96 4.92
N THR A 94 4.71 -7.02 4.56
CA THR A 94 5.44 -8.28 4.38
C THR A 94 5.62 -9.05 5.69
N ALA A 95 5.93 -8.36 6.79
CA ALA A 95 6.05 -8.99 8.11
C ALA A 95 4.72 -9.59 8.57
N LEU A 96 3.61 -8.85 8.43
CA LEU A 96 2.27 -9.36 8.72
C LEU A 96 1.93 -10.55 7.82
N ALA A 97 2.22 -10.46 6.52
CA ALA A 97 1.99 -11.56 5.60
C ALA A 97 2.76 -12.83 5.99
N ALA A 98 4.01 -12.72 6.46
CA ALA A 98 4.79 -13.86 6.94
C ALA A 98 4.20 -14.51 8.22
N THR A 99 3.42 -13.76 9.02
CA THR A 99 2.75 -14.28 10.22
C THR A 99 1.40 -14.95 9.96
N LEU A 100 0.83 -14.80 8.75
CA LEU A 100 -0.44 -15.42 8.38
C LEU A 100 -0.28 -16.95 8.30
N ARG A 101 -0.83 -17.65 9.30
CA ARG A 101 -0.89 -19.12 9.33
C ARG A 101 -2.04 -19.59 8.44
N ARG A 102 -1.79 -20.63 7.63
CA ARG A 102 -2.82 -21.27 6.80
C ARG A 102 -4.01 -21.70 7.70
N PRO A 103 -5.26 -21.33 7.37
CA PRO A 103 -6.41 -21.90 8.05
C PRO A 103 -6.37 -23.43 7.87
N ARG A 104 -6.40 -24.17 8.99
CA ARG A 104 -6.54 -25.63 8.97
C ARG A 104 -7.84 -25.94 8.23
N ARG A 105 -7.74 -26.60 7.08
CA ARG A 105 -8.90 -27.22 6.41
C ARG A 105 -9.54 -28.17 7.43
N ALA A 106 -10.71 -27.78 7.95
CA ALA A 106 -11.64 -28.69 8.62
C ALA A 106 -12.49 -29.37 7.55
#